data_AF-A0A248UPG1-F1
#
_entry.id   AF-A0A248UPG1-F1
#
_cell.length_a   1.000
_cell.length_b   1.000
_cell.length_c   1.000
_cell.angle_alpha   90.00
_cell.angle_beta   90.00
_cell.angle_gamma   90.00
#
_symmetry.space_group_name_H-M   'P 1'
#
loop_
_entity.id
_entity.type
_entity.pdbx_description
1 polymer ?
#
loop_
_entity_poly.entity_id
_entity_poly.type
_entity_poly.pdbx_seq_one_letter_code
_entity_poly.pdbx_strand_id
1 'polypeptide(L)' 'MLGFKSEAAASITLAGIELVHMMRKLQGNFGSTVALSLKQQFTALAA' A
#
# COMPACT_ATOMS: atom_id res chain seq x y z
N MET A 1 10.46 -0.59 18.96
CA MET A 1 9.46 -0.42 17.89
C MET A 1 8.24 0.29 18.45
N LEU A 2 7.62 1.20 17.70
CA LEU A 2 6.42 1.96 18.09
C LEU A 2 5.18 1.05 18.25
N GLY A 3 5.20 0.09 19.18
CA GLY A 3 4.09 -0.84 19.42
C GLY A 3 3.95 -2.00 18.43
N PHE A 4 4.77 -2.07 17.38
CA PHE A 4 4.75 -3.16 16.41
C PHE A 4 5.54 -4.38 16.87
N LYS A 5 5.04 -5.58 16.53
CA LYS A 5 5.64 -6.87 16.87
C LYS A 5 6.99 -7.11 16.19
N SER A 6 7.19 -6.59 14.98
CA SER A 6 8.44 -6.70 14.22
C SER A 6 8.50 -5.62 13.15
N GLU A 7 9.71 -5.36 12.63
CA GLU A 7 9.93 -4.38 11.56
C GLU A 7 9.14 -4.71 10.30
N ALA A 8 9.08 -5.99 9.95
CA ALA A 8 8.23 -6.48 8.88
C ALA A 8 6.74 -6.13 9.11
N ALA A 9 6.23 -6.28 10.34
CA ALA A 9 4.85 -5.93 10.64
C ALA A 9 4.59 -4.41 10.54
N ALA A 10 5.57 -3.58 10.95
CA ALA A 10 5.48 -2.14 10.78
C ALA A 10 5.50 -1.72 9.31
N SER A 11 6.39 -2.31 8.50
CA SER A 11 6.49 -2.05 7.06
C SER A 11 5.19 -2.41 6.33
N ILE A 12 4.65 -3.61 6.57
CA ILE A 12 3.40 -4.08 5.97
C ILE A 12 2.23 -3.15 6.35
N THR A 13 2.18 -2.68 7.60
CA THR A 13 1.14 -1.75 8.06
C THR A 13 1.26 -0.40 7.34
N LEU A 14 2.49 0.11 7.20
CA LEU A 14 2.74 1.38 6.53
C LEU A 14 2.37 1.33 5.03
N ALA A 15 2.71 0.24 4.34
CA ALA A 15 2.32 0.02 2.94
C ALA A 15 0.79 0.03 2.76
N GLY A 16 0.04 -0.52 3.71
CA GLY A 16 -1.43 -0.47 3.70
C GLY A 16 -1.98 0.95 3.86
N ILE A 17 -1.39 1.74 4.75
CA ILE A 17 -1.75 3.16 4.95
C ILE A 17 -1.47 3.97 3.68
N GLU A 18 -0.32 3.74 3.06
CA GLU A 18 0.07 4.40 1.81
C GLU A 18 -0.89 4.07 0.67
N LEU A 19 -1.29 2.81 0.51
CA LEU A 19 -2.28 2.41 -0.50
C LEU A 19 -3.59 3.20 -0.37
N VAL A 20 -4.12 3.36 0.85
CA VAL A 20 -5.35 4.13 1.10
C VAL A 20 -5.16 5.63 0.81
N HIS A 21 -3.96 6.16 1.06
CA HIS A 21 -3.63 7.54 0.68
C HIS A 21 -3.58 7.73 -0.83
N MET A 22 -2.99 6.79 -1.57
CA MET A 22 -2.93 6.83 -3.03
C MET A 22 -4.32 6.73 -3.64
N MET A 23 -5.18 5.84 -3.13
CA MET A 23 -6.59 5.71 -3.53
C MET A 23 -7.34 7.04 -3.42
N ARG A 24 -7.23 7.73 -2.26
CA ARG A 24 -7.93 9.00 -2.02
C ARG A 24 -7.47 10.13 -2.94
N LYS A 25 -6.23 10.07 -3.44
CA LYS A 25 -5.66 11.07 -4.34
C LYS A 25 -5.74 10.68 -5.81
N LEU A 26 -6.33 9.52 -6.14
CA LEU A 26 -6.28 8.92 -7.49
C LEU A 26 -4.84 8.79 -8.02
N GLN A 27 -3.88 8.54 -7.12
CA GLN A 27 -2.47 8.42 -7.44
C GLN A 27 -2.07 6.97 -7.78
N GLY A 28 -0.96 6.83 -8.50
CA GLY A 28 -0.46 5.54 -8.95
C GLY A 28 -1.43 4.88 -9.91
N ASN A 29 -1.66 3.59 -9.69
CA ASN A 29 -2.41 2.78 -10.64
C ASN A 29 -3.95 2.95 -10.50
N PHE A 30 -4.41 3.81 -9.58
CA PHE A 30 -5.79 4.30 -9.51
C PHE A 30 -6.09 5.43 -10.50
N GLY A 31 -5.05 6.06 -11.07
CA GLY A 31 -5.17 7.03 -12.16
C GLY A 31 -4.77 6.47 -13.53
N SER A 32 -4.44 5.18 -13.62
CA SER A 32 -3.96 4.51 -14.83
C SER A 32 -5.08 3.78 -15.57
N THR A 33 -4.95 3.67 -16.90
CA THR A 33 -5.92 2.98 -17.77
C THR A 33 -5.88 1.45 -17.62
N VAL A 34 -4.78 0.89 -17.13
CA VAL A 34 -4.66 -0.54 -16.80
C VAL A 34 -4.95 -0.69 -15.31
N ALA A 35 -6.18 -0.96 -14.89
CA ALA A 35 -6.52 -1.07 -13.48
C ALA A 35 -5.95 -2.37 -12.86
N LEU A 36 -4.88 -2.27 -12.08
CA LEU A 36 -4.39 -3.35 -11.22
C LEU A 36 -5.37 -3.58 -10.06
N SER A 37 -5.57 -4.85 -9.70
CA SER A 37 -6.36 -5.18 -8.51
C SER A 37 -5.71 -4.62 -7.23
N LEU A 38 -6.51 -4.35 -6.19
CA LEU A 38 -6.02 -3.91 -4.88
C LEU A 38 -4.92 -4.83 -4.33
N LYS A 39 -5.06 -6.15 -4.54
CA LYS A 39 -4.06 -7.15 -4.14
C LYS A 39 -2.72 -6.89 -4.84
N GLN A 40 -2.73 -6.71 -6.15
CA GLN A 40 -1.49 -6.47 -6.92
C GLN A 40 -0.83 -5.14 -6.52
N GLN A 41 -1.63 -4.10 -6.33
CA GLN A 41 -1.13 -2.79 -5.89
C GLN A 41 -0.52 -2.87 -4.48
N PHE A 42 -1.18 -3.57 -3.55
CA PHE A 42 -0.65 -3.80 -2.20
C PHE A 42 0.63 -4.64 -2.22
N THR A 43 0.66 -5.73 -3.00
CA THR A 43 1.86 -6.57 -3.13
C THR A 43 3.04 -5.78 -3.68
N ALA A 44 2.82 -4.85 -4.61
CA ALA A 44 3.90 -3.99 -5.12
C ALA A 44 4.43 -2.99 -4.07
N LEU A 45 3.57 -2.50 -3.16
CA LEU A 45 3.97 -1.58 -2.08
C LEU A 45 4.61 -2.29 -0.88
N ALA A 46 4.20 -3.53 -0.62
CA ALA A 46 4.67 -4.31 0.53
C ALA A 46 5.82 -5.28 0.20
N ALA A 47 6.34 -5.26 -1.04
CA ALA A 47 7.44 -6.09 -1.52
C ALA A 47 8.81 -5.65 -1.01
#